data_AF-A0A1X2G2B5-F1
#
_entry.id   AF-A0A1X2G2B5-F1
#
_cell.length_a   1.000
_cell.length_b   1.000
_cell.length_c   1.000
_cell.angle_alpha   90.00
_cell.angle_beta   90.00
_cell.angle_gamma   90.00
#
_symmetry.space_group_name_H-M   'P 1'
#
loop_
_entity.id
_entity.type
_entity.pdbx_description
1 polymer ?
#
loop_
_entity_poly.entity_id
_entity_poly.type
_entity_poly.pdbx_seq_one_letter_code
_entity_poly.pdbx_strand_id
1 'polypeptide(L)'
;LYEDPSLAERMRRYKAEKLVQEALDPRCVLFELPTKFFDRITQVYDLIEKEIGPTLGITPIQQDARKRDCVLLEVLFQKEEHTLKALRQGMKVEGLTHFASPAANEGLSIPMKMVRVNFSRTPKGSDEEILNGLKESCAVYGEVVQISKITRGGFFEGQTSVLLD
;
A
#
# COMPACT_ATOMS: atom_id res chain seq x y z
N LEU A 1 4.22 16.54 19.27
CA LEU A 1 3.36 17.73 19.08
C LEU A 1 1.96 17.31 18.68
N TYR A 2 1.85 16.36 17.75
CA TYR A 2 0.58 15.82 17.32
C TYR A 2 0.75 14.38 16.87
N GLU A 3 -0.25 13.55 17.16
CA GLU A 3 -0.35 12.18 16.70
C GLU A 3 -1.84 11.90 16.48
N ASP A 4 -2.19 11.39 15.30
CA ASP A 4 -3.54 10.92 15.04
C ASP A 4 -3.86 9.71 15.94
N PRO A 5 -5.01 9.67 16.64
CA PRO A 5 -5.37 8.56 17.52
C PRO A 5 -5.40 7.18 16.83
N SER A 6 -5.65 7.14 15.51
CA SER A 6 -5.65 5.91 14.71
C SER A 6 -4.28 5.54 14.16
N LEU A 7 -3.24 6.35 14.36
CA LEU A 7 -1.91 6.14 13.78
C LEU A 7 -1.35 4.77 14.15
N ALA A 8 -1.51 4.33 15.40
CA ALA A 8 -1.01 3.03 15.85
C ALA A 8 -1.71 1.86 15.13
N GLU A 9 -2.97 2.00 14.74
CA GLU A 9 -3.69 1.01 13.94
C GLU A 9 -3.26 1.05 12.47
N ARG A 10 -3.17 2.26 11.88
CA ARG A 10 -2.69 2.47 10.51
C ARG A 10 -1.28 1.91 10.31
N MET A 11 -0.37 2.20 11.24
CA MET A 11 1.01 1.69 11.22
C MET A 11 1.08 0.16 11.39
N ARG A 12 0.18 -0.44 12.18
CA ARG A 12 0.09 -1.91 12.30
C ARG A 12 -0.38 -2.55 11.00
N ARG A 13 -1.40 -1.99 10.34
CA ARG A 13 -1.88 -2.47 9.02
C ARG A 13 -0.78 -2.34 7.97
N TYR A 14 -0.16 -1.18 7.87
CA TYR A 14 0.96 -0.93 6.96
C TYR A 14 2.12 -1.92 7.15
N LYS A 15 2.54 -2.16 8.41
CA LYS A 15 3.59 -3.16 8.70
C LYS A 15 3.17 -4.58 8.31
N ALA A 16 1.92 -4.95 8.57
CA ALA A 16 1.41 -6.27 8.20
C ALA A 16 1.35 -6.44 6.67
N GLU A 17 0.86 -5.45 5.93
CA GLU A 17 0.87 -5.43 4.47
C GLU A 17 2.29 -5.53 3.92
N LYS A 18 3.22 -4.75 4.46
CA LYS A 18 4.63 -4.79 4.05
C LYS A 18 5.28 -6.15 4.31
N LEU A 19 5.01 -6.76 5.47
CA LEU A 19 5.53 -8.08 5.81
C LEU A 19 4.96 -9.18 4.90
N VAL A 20 3.66 -9.09 4.56
CA VAL A 20 3.05 -10.01 3.59
C VAL A 20 3.73 -9.80 2.24
N GLN A 21 3.87 -8.57 1.75
CA GLN A 21 4.57 -8.27 0.49
C GLN A 21 6.02 -8.77 0.46
N GLU A 22 6.79 -8.56 1.53
CA GLU A 22 8.18 -9.03 1.63
C GLU A 22 8.29 -10.57 1.66
N ALA A 23 7.23 -11.28 2.05
CA ALA A 23 7.19 -12.73 2.07
C ALA A 23 6.73 -13.36 0.74
N LEU A 24 6.25 -12.56 -0.21
CA LEU A 24 5.78 -13.03 -1.52
C LEU A 24 6.92 -13.15 -2.52
N ASP A 25 6.76 -14.00 -3.53
CA ASP A 25 7.77 -14.13 -4.60
C ASP A 25 7.78 -12.83 -5.42
N PRO A 26 8.93 -12.14 -5.57
CA PRO A 26 9.01 -10.87 -6.28
C PRO A 26 8.64 -10.96 -7.76
N ARG A 27 8.63 -12.16 -8.35
CA ARG A 27 8.21 -12.40 -9.73
C ARG A 27 6.70 -12.48 -9.89
N CYS A 28 5.97 -12.60 -8.78
CA CYS A 28 4.52 -12.69 -8.78
C CYS A 28 3.85 -11.32 -8.86
N VAL A 29 2.58 -11.34 -9.22
CA VAL A 29 1.65 -10.22 -9.09
C VAL A 29 0.47 -10.60 -8.22
N LEU A 30 -0.16 -9.59 -7.63
CA LEU A 30 -1.30 -9.69 -6.76
C LEU A 30 -2.57 -9.25 -7.47
N PHE A 31 -3.59 -10.11 -7.49
CA PHE A 31 -4.94 -9.75 -7.92
C PHE A 31 -5.87 -9.71 -6.71
N GLU A 32 -6.61 -8.61 -6.59
CA GLU A 32 -7.77 -8.52 -5.71
C GLU A 32 -9.05 -8.49 -6.55
N LEU A 33 -9.87 -9.54 -6.41
CA LEU A 33 -11.05 -9.74 -7.24
C LEU A 33 -12.30 -9.98 -6.38
N PRO A 34 -13.44 -9.35 -6.71
CA PRO A 34 -14.67 -9.48 -5.94
C PRO A 34 -15.25 -10.90 -6.04
N THR A 35 -15.48 -11.57 -4.91
CA THR A 35 -15.95 -12.97 -4.85
C THR A 35 -17.40 -13.13 -5.32
N LYS A 36 -18.22 -12.08 -5.22
CA LYS A 36 -19.65 -12.10 -5.58
C LYS A 36 -19.96 -12.46 -7.04
N PHE A 37 -18.98 -12.40 -7.94
CA PHE A 37 -19.15 -12.75 -9.36
C PHE A 37 -18.66 -14.16 -9.69
N PHE A 38 -18.20 -14.91 -8.69
CA PHE A 38 -17.62 -16.24 -8.88
C PHE A 38 -18.21 -17.21 -7.86
N ASP A 39 -18.83 -18.28 -8.35
CA ASP A 39 -19.34 -19.37 -7.51
C ASP A 39 -18.19 -20.24 -6.98
N ARG A 40 -17.11 -20.35 -7.76
CA ARG A 40 -15.95 -21.19 -7.45
C ARG A 40 -14.66 -20.45 -7.77
N ILE A 41 -13.65 -20.65 -6.93
CA ILE A 41 -12.34 -20.03 -7.13
C ILE A 41 -11.68 -20.41 -8.45
N THR A 42 -11.98 -21.59 -9.01
CA THR A 42 -11.48 -22.02 -10.31
C THR A 42 -11.94 -21.11 -11.45
N GLN A 43 -13.14 -20.52 -11.36
CA GLN A 43 -13.62 -19.56 -12.37
C GLN A 43 -12.76 -18.29 -12.38
N VAL A 44 -12.19 -17.91 -11.23
CA VAL A 44 -11.26 -16.79 -11.12
C VAL A 44 -9.95 -17.13 -11.84
N TYR A 45 -9.44 -18.35 -11.65
CA TYR A 45 -8.21 -18.80 -12.30
C TYR A 45 -8.37 -18.87 -13.82
N ASP A 46 -9.47 -19.47 -14.29
CA ASP A 46 -9.79 -19.56 -15.72
C ASP A 46 -9.87 -18.17 -16.36
N LEU A 47 -10.45 -17.20 -15.64
CA LEU A 47 -10.56 -15.83 -16.12
C LEU A 47 -9.20 -15.14 -16.20
N ILE A 48 -8.33 -15.32 -15.21
CA ILE A 48 -6.96 -14.78 -15.23
C ILE A 48 -6.18 -15.34 -16.42
N GLU A 49 -6.25 -16.65 -16.65
CA GLU A 49 -5.55 -17.27 -17.78
C GLU A 49 -6.09 -16.80 -19.13
N LYS A 50 -7.41 -16.63 -19.24
CA LYS A 50 -8.08 -16.18 -20.46
C LYS A 50 -7.78 -14.71 -20.79
N GLU A 51 -7.92 -13.81 -19.83
CA GLU A 51 -7.80 -12.36 -20.06
C GLU A 51 -6.34 -11.92 -20.09
N ILE A 52 -5.47 -12.52 -19.29
CA ILE A 52 -4.06 -12.12 -19.17
C ILE A 52 -3.17 -13.08 -19.94
N GLY A 53 -3.09 -14.34 -19.52
CA GLY A 53 -2.30 -15.39 -20.16
C GLY A 53 -1.94 -16.55 -19.22
N PRO A 54 -1.28 -17.61 -19.74
CA PRO A 54 -0.97 -18.82 -18.98
C PRO A 54 -0.14 -18.59 -17.72
N THR A 55 -0.51 -19.27 -16.64
CA THR A 55 0.16 -19.19 -15.34
C THR A 55 1.11 -20.36 -15.08
N LEU A 56 2.11 -20.15 -14.22
CA LEU A 56 2.94 -21.20 -13.60
C LEU A 56 2.37 -21.64 -12.26
N GLY A 57 1.69 -20.74 -11.56
CA GLY A 57 1.06 -21.01 -10.28
C GLY A 57 0.17 -19.87 -9.83
N ILE A 58 -0.89 -20.23 -9.12
CA ILE A 58 -1.82 -19.30 -8.47
C ILE A 58 -2.01 -19.75 -7.02
N THR A 59 -1.72 -18.84 -6.09
CA THR A 59 -1.82 -19.09 -4.66
C THR A 59 -2.80 -18.10 -4.03
N PRO A 60 -3.93 -18.57 -3.47
CA PRO A 60 -4.77 -17.74 -2.62
C PRO A 60 -4.03 -17.36 -1.34
N ILE A 61 -3.90 -16.07 -1.07
CA ILE A 61 -3.25 -15.58 0.15
C ILE A 61 -4.15 -15.78 1.37
N GLN A 62 -5.46 -15.86 1.16
CA GLN A 62 -6.44 -16.01 2.24
C GLN A 62 -6.82 -17.49 2.44
N GLN A 63 -6.87 -17.93 3.70
CA GLN A 63 -7.27 -19.31 4.04
C GLN A 63 -8.77 -19.59 3.88
N ASP A 64 -9.64 -18.56 3.84
CA ASP A 64 -11.09 -18.74 3.77
C ASP A 64 -11.75 -17.71 2.84
N ALA A 65 -11.72 -17.97 1.52
CA ALA A 65 -12.26 -17.09 0.48
C ALA A 65 -13.77 -16.81 0.61
N ARG A 66 -14.51 -17.59 1.41
CA ARG A 66 -15.98 -17.48 1.56
C ARG A 66 -16.42 -16.40 2.55
N LYS A 67 -15.51 -15.83 3.35
CA LYS A 67 -15.85 -14.87 4.42
C LYS A 67 -15.54 -13.41 4.05
N ARG A 68 -15.11 -13.13 2.82
CA ARG A 68 -14.73 -11.78 2.37
C ARG A 68 -15.33 -11.47 1.01
N ASP A 69 -15.60 -10.19 0.79
CA ASP A 69 -16.14 -9.65 -0.45
C ASP A 69 -15.13 -9.73 -1.63
N CYS A 70 -13.85 -9.95 -1.32
CA CYS A 70 -12.76 -10.05 -2.30
C CYS A 70 -11.82 -11.22 -1.99
N VAL A 71 -11.31 -11.85 -3.05
CA VAL A 71 -10.22 -12.82 -3.01
C VAL A 71 -8.91 -12.17 -3.41
N LEU A 72 -7.85 -12.44 -2.65
CA LEU A 72 -6.48 -12.00 -2.94
C LEU A 72 -5.66 -13.20 -3.44
N LEU A 73 -5.13 -13.07 -4.65
CA LEU A 73 -4.37 -14.12 -5.35
C LEU A 73 -2.96 -13.64 -5.67
N GLU A 74 -1.97 -14.45 -5.32
CA GLU A 74 -0.61 -14.35 -5.84
C GLU A 74 -0.53 -15.19 -7.12
N VAL A 75 -0.05 -14.58 -8.21
CA VAL A 75 0.00 -15.21 -9.53
C VAL A 75 1.39 -15.06 -10.13
N LEU A 76 1.98 -16.18 -10.53
CA LEU A 76 3.18 -16.23 -11.34
C LEU A 76 2.82 -16.60 -12.77
N PHE A 77 3.16 -15.76 -13.74
CA PHE A 77 2.94 -16.06 -15.16
C PHE A 77 4.12 -16.78 -15.81
N GLN A 78 3.86 -17.55 -16.87
CA GLN A 78 4.91 -18.22 -17.64
C GLN A 78 5.85 -17.26 -18.38
N LYS A 79 5.36 -16.07 -18.72
CA LYS A 79 6.09 -15.05 -19.47
C LYS A 79 5.92 -13.68 -18.82
N GLU A 80 6.99 -12.91 -18.83
CA GLU A 80 7.02 -11.52 -18.32
C GLU A 80 6.02 -10.61 -19.04
N GLU A 81 5.74 -10.87 -20.33
CA GLU A 81 4.74 -10.13 -21.11
C GLU A 81 3.34 -10.17 -20.46
N HIS A 82 2.96 -11.32 -19.89
CA HIS A 82 1.68 -11.48 -19.20
C HIS A 82 1.68 -10.74 -17.85
N THR A 83 2.81 -10.74 -17.14
CA THR A 83 3.01 -9.92 -15.93
C THR A 83 2.82 -8.43 -16.26
N LEU A 84 3.46 -7.92 -17.31
CA LEU A 84 3.31 -6.53 -17.75
C LEU A 84 1.87 -6.21 -18.18
N LYS A 85 1.19 -7.17 -18.83
CA LYS A 85 -0.22 -7.05 -19.20
C LYS A 85 -1.13 -6.97 -17.98
N ALA A 86 -0.90 -7.81 -16.96
CA ALA A 86 -1.63 -7.79 -15.69
C ALA A 86 -1.51 -6.42 -14.99
N LEU A 87 -0.30 -5.85 -14.98
CA LEU A 87 -0.01 -4.58 -14.32
C LEU A 87 -0.55 -3.36 -15.10
N ARG A 88 -0.46 -3.36 -16.44
CA ARG A 88 -0.76 -2.17 -17.26
C ARG A 88 -2.14 -2.17 -17.89
N GLN A 89 -2.66 -3.34 -18.22
CA GLN A 89 -3.95 -3.48 -18.92
C GLN A 89 -5.04 -4.04 -18.00
N GLY A 90 -4.65 -4.87 -17.02
CA GLY A 90 -5.58 -5.53 -16.12
C GLY A 90 -6.49 -6.52 -16.82
N MET A 91 -7.50 -7.00 -16.10
CA MET A 91 -8.53 -7.92 -16.59
C MET A 91 -9.92 -7.36 -16.35
N LYS A 92 -10.90 -7.75 -17.17
CA LYS A 92 -12.28 -7.27 -17.02
C LYS A 92 -13.12 -8.21 -16.17
N VAL A 93 -13.80 -7.66 -15.17
CA VAL A 93 -14.83 -8.35 -14.37
C VAL A 93 -16.06 -7.45 -14.32
N GLU A 94 -17.18 -7.90 -14.88
CA GLU A 94 -18.45 -7.15 -14.89
C GLU A 94 -18.31 -5.67 -15.34
N GLY A 95 -17.51 -5.44 -16.38
CA GLY A 95 -17.28 -4.12 -16.96
C GLY A 95 -16.27 -3.23 -16.22
N LEU A 96 -15.75 -3.68 -15.07
CA LEU A 96 -14.66 -3.01 -14.35
C LEU A 96 -13.32 -3.65 -14.69
N THR A 97 -12.29 -2.82 -14.87
CA THR A 97 -10.92 -3.30 -15.07
C THR A 97 -10.21 -3.44 -13.72
N HIS A 98 -9.79 -4.66 -13.41
CA HIS A 98 -9.02 -5.00 -12.23
C HIS A 98 -7.55 -5.15 -12.61
N PHE A 99 -6.71 -4.26 -12.09
CA PHE A 99 -5.27 -4.29 -12.31
C PHE A 99 -4.60 -5.16 -11.24
N ALA A 100 -3.55 -5.87 -11.65
CA ALA A 100 -2.68 -6.52 -10.68
C ALA A 100 -1.75 -5.48 -10.03
N SER A 101 -1.27 -5.79 -8.83
CA SER A 101 -0.20 -5.06 -8.16
C SER A 101 1.07 -5.92 -8.08
N PRO A 102 2.28 -5.34 -8.07
CA PRO A 102 3.49 -6.12 -7.82
C PRO A 102 3.42 -6.82 -6.45
N ALA A 103 3.86 -8.08 -6.38
CA ALA A 103 3.90 -8.81 -5.11
C ALA A 103 5.01 -8.31 -4.18
N ALA A 104 6.15 -7.91 -4.76
CA ALA A 104 7.23 -7.22 -4.07
C ALA A 104 7.42 -5.79 -4.58
N ASN A 105 7.99 -4.92 -3.73
CA ASN A 105 8.26 -3.51 -4.01
C ASN A 105 9.45 -3.29 -4.97
N GLU A 106 9.59 -4.08 -6.02
CA GLU A 106 10.48 -3.76 -7.14
C GLU A 106 9.71 -2.92 -8.18
N GLY A 107 9.46 -1.66 -7.83
CA GLY A 107 9.40 -0.57 -8.80
C GLY A 107 8.05 -0.08 -9.33
N LEU A 108 6.89 -0.72 -9.04
CA LEU A 108 5.64 -0.37 -9.77
C LEU A 108 4.32 -0.38 -8.97
N SER A 109 4.31 0.00 -7.69
CA SER A 109 3.10 0.56 -7.07
C SER A 109 3.49 1.66 -6.10
N ILE A 110 2.66 2.70 -5.99
CA ILE A 110 2.74 3.65 -4.88
C ILE A 110 1.92 2.97 -3.77
N PRO A 111 2.54 2.36 -2.75
CA PRO A 111 1.79 1.93 -1.58
C PRO A 111 1.17 3.18 -0.93
N MET A 112 0.23 3.05 0.01
CA MET A 112 0.10 4.10 1.05
C MET A 112 1.47 4.24 1.69
N LYS A 113 2.26 5.19 1.20
CA LYS A 113 3.66 5.29 1.53
C LYS A 113 3.69 6.31 2.63
N MET A 114 3.65 5.79 3.86
CA MET A 114 3.92 6.61 5.03
C MET A 114 5.29 7.29 4.85
N VAL A 115 5.31 8.55 4.42
CA VAL A 115 6.52 9.30 4.13
C VAL A 115 6.88 10.10 5.36
N ARG A 116 8.05 9.80 5.93
CA ARG A 116 8.64 10.61 6.99
C ARG A 116 9.51 11.69 6.37
N VAL A 117 9.09 12.95 6.53
CA VAL A 117 9.84 14.13 6.13
C VAL A 117 10.52 14.71 7.36
N ASN A 118 11.84 14.85 7.30
CA ASN A 118 12.62 15.48 8.36
C ASN A 118 12.98 16.90 7.93
N PHE A 119 12.57 17.88 8.72
CA PHE A 119 12.91 19.28 8.51
C PHE A 119 14.08 19.64 9.42
N SER A 120 15.06 20.31 8.83
CA SER A 120 16.10 21.01 9.56
C SER A 120 15.82 22.50 9.52
N ARG A 121 16.17 23.22 10.59
CA ARG A 121 15.96 24.66 10.75
C ARG A 121 14.47 25.08 10.72
N THR A 122 13.58 24.27 11.27
CA THR A 122 12.21 24.70 11.57
C THR A 122 12.25 25.97 12.44
N PRO A 123 11.50 27.03 12.09
CA PRO A 123 11.48 28.26 12.86
C PRO A 123 11.20 28.01 14.35
N LYS A 124 11.87 28.79 15.20
CA LYS A 124 11.64 28.75 16.64
C LYS A 124 10.34 29.50 16.93
N GLY A 125 9.40 28.82 17.55
CA GLY A 125 8.12 29.37 17.99
C GLY A 125 7.56 28.50 19.10
N SER A 126 6.36 28.85 19.55
CA SER A 126 5.55 27.99 20.41
C SER A 126 5.23 26.66 19.73
N ASP A 127 4.88 25.67 20.53
CA ASP A 127 4.52 24.34 20.03
C ASP A 127 3.27 24.40 19.13
N GLU A 128 2.32 25.30 19.40
CA GLU A 128 1.13 25.52 18.57
C GLU A 128 1.47 26.17 17.23
N GLU A 129 2.33 27.20 17.21
CA GLU A 129 2.77 27.84 15.97
C GLU A 129 3.50 26.86 15.06
N ILE A 130 4.42 26.05 15.63
CA ILE A 130 5.14 25.02 14.89
C ILE A 130 4.17 23.95 14.39
N LEU A 131 3.22 23.53 15.22
CA LEU A 131 2.25 22.51 14.87
C LEU A 131 1.35 22.94 13.71
N ASN A 132 0.72 24.11 13.82
CA ASN A 132 -0.23 24.62 12.83
C ASN A 132 0.49 24.95 11.52
N GLY A 133 1.66 25.61 11.60
CA GLY A 133 2.46 25.92 10.42
C GLY A 133 2.90 24.67 9.66
N LEU A 134 3.33 23.61 10.36
CA LEU A 134 3.70 22.34 9.71
C LEU A 134 2.49 21.59 9.17
N LYS A 135 1.34 21.60 9.87
CA LYS A 135 0.11 21.00 9.36
C LYS A 135 -0.33 21.64 8.05
N GLU A 136 -0.41 22.97 8.02
CA GLU A 136 -0.81 23.73 6.83
C GLU A 136 0.20 23.55 5.69
N SER A 137 1.50 23.67 5.98
CA SER A 137 2.55 23.55 4.97
C SER A 137 2.64 22.15 4.37
N CYS A 138 2.35 21.10 5.15
CA CYS A 138 2.48 19.72 4.70
C CYS A 138 1.17 19.13 4.15
N ALA A 139 0.01 19.76 4.40
CA ALA A 139 -1.30 19.27 3.94
C ALA A 139 -1.40 19.14 2.41
N VAL A 140 -0.59 19.91 1.66
CA VAL A 140 -0.53 19.80 0.19
C VAL A 140 0.16 18.53 -0.31
N TYR A 141 0.92 17.84 0.55
CA TYR A 141 1.70 16.65 0.20
C TYR A 141 1.10 15.33 0.71
N GLY A 142 0.09 15.38 1.57
CA GLY A 142 -0.55 14.20 2.16
C GLY A 142 -1.23 14.54 3.49
N GLU A 143 -1.96 13.58 4.05
CA GLU A 143 -2.55 13.76 5.39
C GLU A 143 -1.44 13.75 6.44
N VAL A 144 -1.37 14.82 7.26
CA VAL A 144 -0.41 14.87 8.37
C VAL A 144 -0.90 14.02 9.52
N VAL A 145 -0.25 12.87 9.73
CA VAL A 145 -0.64 11.89 10.75
C VAL A 145 0.18 11.99 12.03
N GLN A 146 1.39 12.54 11.97
CA GLN A 146 2.25 12.73 13.13
C GLN A 146 3.20 13.92 12.95
N ILE A 147 3.36 14.73 14.00
CA ILE A 147 4.41 15.76 14.07
C ILE A 147 5.21 15.58 15.37
N SER A 148 6.50 15.31 15.18
CA SER A 148 7.49 15.13 16.23
C SER A 148 8.46 16.30 16.27
N LYS A 149 8.66 16.85 17.47
CA LYS A 149 9.68 17.86 17.76
C LYS A 149 10.88 17.16 18.35
N ILE A 150 12.04 17.29 17.72
CA ILE A 150 13.28 16.67 18.19
C ILE A 150 14.00 17.69 19.05
N THR A 151 14.31 17.31 20.29
CA THR A 151 15.02 18.15 21.26
C THR A 151 16.28 17.45 21.72
N ARG A 152 17.31 18.23 22.05
CA ARG A 152 18.58 17.74 22.59
C ARG A 152 18.84 18.42 23.93
N GLY A 153 18.89 17.63 25.01
CA GLY A 153 19.02 18.18 26.36
C GLY A 153 17.88 19.13 26.77
N GLY A 154 16.68 18.94 26.22
CA GLY A 154 15.53 19.83 26.44
C GLY A 154 15.48 21.06 25.55
N PHE A 155 16.51 21.34 24.76
CA PHE A 155 16.55 22.47 23.83
C PHE A 155 16.08 22.08 22.43
N PHE A 156 15.30 22.96 21.79
CA PHE A 156 14.86 22.79 20.41
C PHE A 156 15.86 23.43 19.44
N GLU A 157 16.52 22.60 18.64
CA GLU A 157 17.53 23.02 17.65
C GLU A 157 16.94 23.24 16.24
N GLY A 158 15.61 23.28 16.12
CA GLY A 158 14.94 23.45 14.82
C GLY A 158 14.83 22.14 14.03
N GLN A 159 14.85 20.98 14.68
CA GLN A 159 14.64 19.69 14.03
C GLN A 159 13.23 19.16 14.29
N THR A 160 12.47 18.95 13.22
CA THR A 160 11.14 18.35 13.29
C THR A 160 10.99 17.21 12.30
N SER A 161 10.10 16.27 12.61
CA SER A 161 9.78 15.14 11.76
C SER A 161 8.27 15.07 11.58
N VAL A 162 7.82 15.08 10.33
CA VAL A 162 6.42 14.98 9.94
C VAL A 162 6.21 13.64 9.24
N LEU A 163 5.19 12.90 9.64
CA LEU A 163 4.76 11.69 8.95
C LEU A 163 3.50 12.02 8.14
N LEU A 164 3.56 11.72 6.85
CA LEU A 164 2.49 11.88 5.87
C LEU A 164 2.01 10.51 5.41
N ASP A 165 0.74 10.38 5.04
CA ASP A 165 0.17 9.13 4.51
C ASP A 165 0.34 8.94 2.99
#